data_AF-A0A0A2TN95-F1
#
_entry.id   AF-A0A0A2TN95-F1
#
_cell.length_a   1.000
_cell.length_b   1.000
_cell.length_c   1.000
_cell.angle_alpha   90.00
_cell.angle_beta   90.00
_cell.angle_gamma   90.00
#
_symmetry.space_group_name_H-M   'P 1'
#
loop_
_entity.id
_entity.type
_entity.pdbx_description
1 polymer ?
#
loop_
_entity_poly.entity_id
_entity_poly.type
_entity_poly.pdbx_seq_one_letter_code
_entity_poly.pdbx_strand_id
1 'polypeptide(L)'
;MQKRFTKPLSLLCVLYLLTGIMSLGQESVLAETDVKETSQQETLHKYYPTEIMEPVRKSMRINKHSTEKDEVIMSRPKVEILERYYFGENKPKVGYDVKRAVEAIYGYDLDEISSYLYHAADKSFSRVSTNTINQEQYSAEIMKGVRKSLGIKEDSTSMDEQIMAMPKAKVFEHYFNGTANEKYAQEAKEVILNIYGINLQQISGLKNMGISIASKGIWITHSETDLFVIHSTTDDVGVKIYPTEYFKSSTGTSNLPNDVKNQIKELGFSYDNQIGAYYYENPKGVSVPDQFKGKVVQSLITEIKSEYAYLVK
;
A
#
# COMPACT_ATOMS: atom_id res chain seq x y z
N MET A 1 -76.03 50.81 -11.33
CA MET A 1 -76.00 49.76 -12.37
C MET A 1 -74.87 48.81 -12.00
N GLN A 2 -75.04 47.71 -11.25
CA GLN A 2 -75.93 46.55 -11.33
C GLN A 2 -75.79 45.68 -12.60
N LYS A 3 -75.42 44.41 -12.34
CA LYS A 3 -75.48 43.16 -13.15
C LYS A 3 -74.38 42.94 -14.20
N ARG A 4 -73.87 41.73 -14.47
CA ARG A 4 -73.79 40.37 -13.85
C ARG A 4 -72.99 39.54 -14.89
N PHE A 5 -71.92 38.84 -14.48
CA PHE A 5 -71.79 37.38 -14.48
C PHE A 5 -71.97 36.63 -15.82
N THR A 6 -70.92 35.92 -16.26
CA THR A 6 -70.94 34.45 -16.47
C THR A 6 -69.51 33.91 -16.74
N LYS A 7 -69.08 32.95 -15.92
CA LYS A 7 -68.09 31.90 -16.26
C LYS A 7 -68.86 30.63 -16.65
N PRO A 8 -68.22 29.67 -17.32
CA PRO A 8 -67.85 28.38 -16.67
C PRO A 8 -66.38 28.01 -17.00
N LEU A 9 -65.50 27.44 -16.15
CA LEU A 9 -65.47 26.19 -15.36
C LEU A 9 -65.68 24.93 -16.22
N SER A 10 -64.63 24.23 -16.67
CA SER A 10 -63.97 23.07 -16.02
C SER A 10 -63.02 22.45 -17.10
N LEU A 11 -61.89 21.76 -16.84
CA LEU A 11 -61.62 20.67 -15.90
C LEU A 11 -60.09 20.36 -15.88
N LEU A 12 -59.54 20.11 -14.68
CA LEU A 12 -58.42 19.19 -14.30
C LEU A 12 -57.13 19.08 -15.17
N CYS A 13 -55.93 19.28 -14.58
CA CYS A 13 -55.19 18.26 -13.81
C CYS A 13 -53.72 18.64 -13.46
N VAL A 14 -53.36 18.37 -12.19
CA VAL A 14 -52.04 17.97 -11.63
C VAL A 14 -50.99 19.03 -11.21
N LEU A 15 -50.68 18.94 -9.91
CA LEU A 15 -49.62 19.50 -9.07
C LEU A 15 -48.17 19.28 -9.60
N TYR A 16 -47.22 20.19 -9.30
CA TYR A 16 -46.29 20.08 -8.15
C TYR A 16 -45.32 21.28 -8.06
N LEU A 17 -45.06 21.70 -6.82
CA LEU A 17 -43.93 22.53 -6.37
C LEU A 17 -42.59 21.81 -6.58
N LEU A 18 -41.53 22.54 -6.94
CA LEU A 18 -40.17 22.24 -6.48
C LEU A 18 -39.24 23.46 -6.54
N THR A 19 -38.63 23.70 -5.38
CA THR A 19 -37.57 24.64 -5.04
C THR A 19 -36.20 24.17 -5.54
N GLY A 20 -35.35 25.13 -5.91
CA GLY A 20 -33.90 25.10 -5.70
C GLY A 20 -33.06 24.24 -6.64
N ILE A 21 -31.90 24.76 -7.05
CA ILE A 21 -30.59 24.34 -6.53
C ILE A 21 -29.52 25.24 -7.14
N MET A 22 -28.72 25.85 -6.27
CA MET A 22 -27.45 26.50 -6.59
C MET A 22 -26.57 25.51 -7.35
N SER A 23 -25.95 25.94 -8.46
CA SER A 23 -24.89 25.16 -9.06
C SER A 23 -23.68 25.15 -8.12
N LEU A 24 -23.64 24.17 -7.21
CA LEU A 24 -22.40 23.66 -6.66
C LEU A 24 -21.58 23.12 -7.83
N GLY A 25 -20.51 23.83 -8.17
CA GLY A 25 -19.45 23.29 -9.00
C GLY A 25 -18.89 22.06 -8.30
N GLN A 26 -19.21 20.89 -8.86
CA GLN A 26 -18.66 19.62 -8.45
C GLN A 26 -17.27 19.49 -9.09
N GLU A 27 -16.27 20.11 -8.46
CA GLU A 27 -14.87 19.73 -8.63
C GLU A 27 -14.55 18.67 -7.59
N SER A 28 -14.63 17.41 -7.98
CA SER A 28 -13.87 16.32 -7.34
C SER A 28 -13.79 15.13 -8.28
N VAL A 29 -12.81 14.27 -8.02
CA VAL A 29 -12.53 12.98 -8.67
C VAL A 29 -11.48 13.04 -9.80
N LEU A 30 -10.21 13.25 -9.42
CA LEU A 30 -9.04 12.82 -10.21
C LEU A 30 -7.90 12.24 -9.37
N ALA A 31 -8.09 12.02 -8.05
CA ALA A 31 -6.95 11.66 -7.18
C ALA A 31 -6.61 10.16 -7.14
N GLU A 32 -7.54 9.29 -7.56
CA GLU A 32 -7.50 7.84 -7.26
C GLU A 32 -7.15 6.94 -8.47
N THR A 33 -7.10 7.47 -9.69
CA THR A 33 -7.01 6.66 -10.93
C THR A 33 -5.64 6.06 -11.25
N ASP A 34 -4.60 6.39 -10.48
CA ASP A 34 -3.20 6.04 -10.84
C ASP A 34 -2.59 4.90 -10.00
N VAL A 35 -3.27 4.42 -8.95
CA VAL A 35 -2.79 3.27 -8.16
C VAL A 35 -3.39 2.00 -8.72
N LYS A 36 -2.54 1.05 -9.13
CA LYS A 36 -3.02 -0.26 -9.55
C LYS A 36 -3.52 -1.01 -8.32
N GLU A 37 -4.76 -1.50 -8.39
CA GLU A 37 -5.24 -2.52 -7.46
C GLU A 37 -4.31 -3.73 -7.56
N THR A 38 -3.55 -3.98 -6.49
CA THR A 38 -2.83 -5.24 -6.30
C THR A 38 -3.79 -6.25 -5.67
N SER A 39 -3.46 -7.54 -5.75
CA SER A 39 -4.18 -8.68 -5.14
C SER A 39 -4.66 -8.53 -3.69
N GLN A 40 -4.29 -7.46 -2.97
CA GLN A 40 -4.77 -7.16 -1.63
C GLN A 40 -6.30 -7.00 -1.53
N GLN A 41 -6.99 -6.56 -2.60
CA GLN A 41 -8.41 -6.19 -2.50
C GLN A 41 -9.39 -7.37 -2.49
N GLU A 42 -9.07 -8.51 -3.11
CA GLU A 42 -10.07 -9.60 -3.25
C GLU A 42 -10.03 -10.64 -2.12
N THR A 43 -8.95 -10.73 -1.34
CA THR A 43 -8.85 -11.73 -0.29
C THR A 43 -8.15 -11.20 0.96
N LEU A 44 -8.75 -10.22 1.62
CA LEU A 44 -8.53 -10.10 3.07
C LEU A 44 -9.27 -11.27 3.73
N HIS A 45 -8.72 -12.47 3.59
CA HIS A 45 -9.31 -13.63 4.26
C HIS A 45 -9.39 -13.30 5.75
N LYS A 46 -10.59 -13.45 6.31
CA LYS A 46 -10.83 -13.29 7.75
C LYS A 46 -9.86 -14.13 8.60
N TYR A 47 -9.31 -15.20 8.00
CA TYR A 47 -8.31 -16.11 8.57
C TYR A 47 -7.25 -16.44 7.53
N TYR A 48 -6.01 -16.71 7.95
CA TYR A 48 -5.01 -17.24 7.01
C TYR A 48 -5.45 -18.60 6.46
N PRO A 49 -5.03 -18.99 5.24
CA PRO A 49 -5.29 -20.32 4.70
C PRO A 49 -4.77 -21.44 5.62
N THR A 50 -5.38 -22.62 5.54
CA THR A 50 -5.04 -23.78 6.39
C THR A 50 -3.55 -24.14 6.30
N GLU A 51 -2.94 -24.00 5.12
CA GLU A 51 -1.51 -24.22 4.91
C GLU A 51 -0.58 -23.29 5.72
N ILE A 52 -1.07 -22.11 6.12
CA ILE A 52 -0.36 -21.19 7.01
C ILE A 52 -0.70 -21.50 8.47
N MET A 53 -1.99 -21.71 8.77
CA MET A 53 -2.47 -21.90 10.13
C MET A 53 -1.92 -23.16 10.79
N GLU A 54 -1.84 -24.28 10.07
CA GLU A 54 -1.35 -25.55 10.64
C GLU A 54 0.11 -25.46 11.13
N PRO A 55 1.09 -24.99 10.33
CA PRO A 55 2.45 -24.71 10.78
C PRO A 55 2.53 -23.76 11.96
N VAL A 56 1.78 -22.65 11.91
CA VAL A 56 1.83 -21.61 12.94
C VAL A 56 1.31 -22.16 14.27
N ARG A 57 0.19 -22.90 14.27
CA ARG A 57 -0.33 -23.59 15.46
C ARG A 57 0.69 -24.58 16.02
N LYS A 58 1.31 -25.41 15.18
CA LYS A 58 2.37 -26.35 15.58
C LYS A 58 3.55 -25.62 16.24
N SER A 59 4.00 -24.49 15.67
CA SER A 59 5.08 -23.66 16.23
C SER A 59 4.75 -23.10 17.62
N MET A 60 3.47 -22.91 17.91
CA MET A 60 2.95 -22.40 19.18
C MET A 60 2.56 -23.51 20.17
N ARG A 61 2.90 -24.77 19.87
CA ARG A 61 2.51 -25.95 20.67
C ARG A 61 0.98 -26.11 20.80
N ILE A 62 0.25 -25.67 19.78
CA ILE A 62 -1.20 -25.86 19.64
C ILE A 62 -1.42 -27.06 18.69
N ASN A 63 -2.48 -27.85 18.91
CA ASN A 63 -2.87 -28.89 17.95
C ASN A 63 -3.11 -28.23 16.58
N LYS A 64 -2.47 -28.73 15.52
CA LYS A 64 -2.53 -28.12 14.17
C LYS A 64 -3.95 -28.00 13.61
N HIS A 65 -4.88 -28.84 14.04
CA HIS A 65 -6.28 -28.82 13.63
C HIS A 65 -7.21 -28.08 14.61
N SER A 66 -6.70 -27.62 15.76
CA SER A 66 -7.51 -26.85 16.72
C SER A 66 -7.60 -25.39 16.30
N THR A 67 -8.83 -24.85 16.30
CA THR A 67 -9.12 -23.44 16.01
C THR A 67 -9.29 -22.58 17.26
N GLU A 68 -9.20 -23.17 18.46
CA GLU A 68 -9.50 -22.53 19.75
C GLU A 68 -8.68 -21.25 20.00
N LYS A 69 -7.47 -21.18 19.45
CA LYS A 69 -6.54 -20.07 19.64
C LYS A 69 -6.28 -19.27 18.36
N ASP A 70 -7.12 -19.43 17.35
CA ASP A 70 -6.95 -18.73 16.08
C ASP A 70 -7.01 -17.21 16.26
N GLU A 71 -7.87 -16.70 17.14
CA GLU A 71 -7.94 -15.25 17.42
C GLU A 71 -6.61 -14.69 17.95
N VAL A 72 -5.90 -15.47 18.78
CA VAL A 72 -4.58 -15.10 19.30
C VAL A 72 -3.52 -15.11 18.18
N ILE A 73 -3.67 -15.97 17.18
CA ILE A 73 -2.80 -15.98 16.00
C ILE A 73 -3.13 -14.77 15.13
N MET A 74 -4.40 -14.50 14.88
CA MET A 74 -4.85 -13.39 14.02
C MET A 74 -4.55 -12.01 14.61
N SER A 75 -4.40 -11.90 15.94
CA SER A 75 -4.03 -10.66 16.63
C SER A 75 -2.52 -10.37 16.61
N ARG A 76 -1.68 -11.31 16.17
CA ARG A 76 -0.23 -11.11 16.10
C ARG A 76 0.17 -10.32 14.84
N PRO A 77 1.29 -9.58 14.89
CA PRO A 77 1.84 -8.96 13.69
C PRO A 77 2.12 -9.99 12.60
N LYS A 78 1.78 -9.66 11.34
CA LYS A 78 2.01 -10.54 10.18
C LYS A 78 3.45 -11.04 10.07
N VAL A 79 4.41 -10.22 10.50
CA VAL A 79 5.83 -10.61 10.50
C VAL A 79 6.14 -11.74 11.48
N GLU A 80 5.49 -11.73 12.65
CA GLU A 80 5.60 -12.82 13.61
C GLU A 80 4.96 -14.09 13.06
N ILE A 81 3.86 -13.96 12.32
CA ILE A 81 3.21 -15.09 11.64
C ILE A 81 4.12 -15.70 10.59
N LEU A 82 4.82 -14.88 9.79
CA LEU A 82 5.81 -15.35 8.82
C LEU A 82 6.98 -16.08 9.50
N GLU A 83 7.52 -15.52 10.58
CA GLU A 83 8.60 -16.15 11.35
C GLU A 83 8.18 -17.49 11.96
N ARG A 84 6.95 -17.56 12.48
CA ARG A 84 6.35 -18.79 13.02
C ARG A 84 6.04 -19.82 11.94
N TYR A 85 5.56 -19.38 10.78
CA TYR A 85 5.30 -20.24 9.63
C TYR A 85 6.59 -20.96 9.22
N TYR A 86 7.71 -20.23 9.13
CA TYR A 86 9.01 -20.81 8.80
C TYR A 86 9.70 -21.57 9.94
N PHE A 87 9.08 -21.63 11.12
CA PHE A 87 9.63 -22.37 12.25
C PHE A 87 9.50 -23.90 12.03
N GLY A 88 10.61 -24.63 12.16
CA GLY A 88 10.63 -26.10 12.07
C GLY A 88 10.75 -26.64 10.65
N GLU A 89 9.75 -27.39 10.18
CA GLU A 89 9.78 -28.16 8.92
C GLU A 89 9.39 -27.36 7.67
N ASN A 90 8.77 -26.19 7.84
CA ASN A 90 8.31 -25.34 6.73
C ASN A 90 9.36 -24.28 6.34
N LYS A 91 10.64 -24.57 6.56
CA LYS A 91 11.71 -23.72 6.03
C LYS A 91 11.59 -23.70 4.50
N PRO A 92 11.53 -22.52 3.88
CA PRO A 92 11.39 -22.43 2.44
C PRO A 92 12.68 -22.95 1.81
N LYS A 93 12.53 -23.65 0.68
CA LYS A 93 13.66 -24.31 -0.01
C LYS A 93 14.11 -23.56 -1.24
N VAL A 94 13.20 -22.77 -1.81
CA VAL A 94 13.37 -21.99 -3.03
C VAL A 94 12.61 -20.67 -2.91
N GLY A 95 12.94 -19.70 -3.76
CA GLY A 95 12.25 -18.41 -3.77
C GLY A 95 10.73 -18.52 -3.96
N TYR A 96 10.25 -19.53 -4.68
CA TYR A 96 8.82 -19.79 -4.86
C TYR A 96 8.08 -20.02 -3.53
N ASP A 97 8.67 -20.76 -2.58
CA ASP A 97 8.05 -20.98 -1.27
C ASP A 97 7.90 -19.66 -0.50
N VAL A 98 8.87 -18.75 -0.65
CA VAL A 98 8.82 -17.43 -0.02
C VAL A 98 7.73 -16.56 -0.62
N LYS A 99 7.62 -16.52 -1.96
CA LYS A 99 6.56 -15.78 -2.66
C LYS A 99 5.17 -16.22 -2.19
N ARG A 100 4.90 -17.53 -2.18
CA ARG A 100 3.62 -18.09 -1.74
C ARG A 100 3.29 -17.74 -0.29
N ALA A 101 4.27 -17.81 0.63
CA ALA A 101 4.04 -17.47 2.02
C ALA A 101 3.74 -15.97 2.21
N VAL A 102 4.43 -15.10 1.46
CA VAL A 102 4.19 -13.66 1.47
C VAL A 102 2.80 -13.35 0.91
N GLU A 103 2.39 -13.97 -0.18
CA GLU A 103 1.05 -13.84 -0.73
C GLU A 103 -0.01 -14.29 0.29
N ALA A 104 0.12 -15.49 0.87
CA ALA A 104 -0.86 -16.03 1.81
C ALA A 104 -0.99 -15.24 3.13
N ILE A 105 0.10 -14.63 3.62
CA ILE A 105 0.12 -13.90 4.89
C ILE A 105 -0.17 -12.41 4.68
N TYR A 106 0.46 -11.81 3.67
CA TYR A 106 0.41 -10.37 3.42
C TYR A 106 -0.56 -9.96 2.33
N GLY A 107 -0.92 -10.87 1.41
CA GLY A 107 -1.74 -10.58 0.24
C GLY A 107 -0.96 -10.00 -0.93
N TYR A 108 0.38 -10.06 -0.90
CA TYR A 108 1.21 -9.55 -1.99
C TYR A 108 1.65 -10.66 -2.94
N ASP A 109 1.20 -10.59 -4.18
CA ASP A 109 1.81 -11.31 -5.28
C ASP A 109 3.08 -10.55 -5.74
N LEU A 110 4.25 -11.10 -5.39
CA LEU A 110 5.54 -10.50 -5.76
C LEU A 110 5.83 -10.62 -7.27
N ASP A 111 5.24 -11.59 -7.97
CA ASP A 111 5.38 -11.70 -9.43
C ASP A 111 4.55 -10.62 -10.13
N GLU A 112 3.33 -10.35 -9.64
CA GLU A 112 2.51 -9.23 -10.11
C GLU A 112 3.20 -7.88 -9.87
N ILE A 113 3.73 -7.68 -8.66
CA ILE A 113 4.47 -6.46 -8.31
C ILE A 113 5.71 -6.31 -9.20
N SER A 114 6.45 -7.40 -9.46
CA SER A 114 7.59 -7.37 -10.38
C SER A 114 7.16 -6.91 -11.77
N SER A 115 6.06 -7.45 -12.29
CA SER A 115 5.53 -7.10 -13.62
C SER A 115 5.16 -5.62 -13.68
N TYR A 116 4.47 -5.10 -12.65
CA TYR A 116 4.13 -3.69 -12.58
C TYR A 116 5.36 -2.80 -12.56
N LEU A 117 6.32 -3.07 -11.66
CA LEU A 117 7.55 -2.27 -11.52
C LEU A 117 8.42 -2.32 -12.78
N TYR A 118 8.34 -3.39 -13.56
CA TYR A 118 9.04 -3.51 -14.84
C TYR A 118 8.47 -2.55 -15.91
N HIS A 119 7.19 -2.18 -15.82
CA HIS A 119 6.50 -1.33 -16.80
C HIS A 119 6.15 0.09 -16.29
N ALA A 120 6.43 0.41 -15.03
CA ALA A 120 5.95 1.64 -14.36
C ALA A 120 6.75 2.93 -14.64
N ALA A 121 7.77 2.90 -15.51
CA ALA A 121 8.69 4.03 -15.72
C ALA A 121 8.00 5.33 -16.19
N ASP A 122 6.79 5.27 -16.76
CA ASP A 122 6.09 6.41 -17.38
C ASP A 122 4.91 6.98 -16.57
N LYS A 123 4.69 6.57 -15.30
CA LYS A 123 3.45 6.88 -14.56
C LYS A 123 3.61 7.70 -13.27
N SER A 124 4.73 8.43 -13.12
CA SER A 124 4.94 9.27 -11.93
C SER A 124 4.15 10.59 -12.01
N PHE A 125 3.52 11.00 -10.91
CA PHE A 125 2.99 12.36 -10.75
C PHE A 125 4.06 13.35 -10.23
N SER A 126 5.33 12.95 -10.20
CA SER A 126 6.43 13.88 -9.88
C SER A 126 6.52 14.99 -10.92
N ARG A 127 6.73 16.23 -10.45
CA ARG A 127 6.93 17.42 -11.28
C ARG A 127 8.41 17.68 -11.56
N VAL A 128 9.31 17.01 -10.84
CA VAL A 128 10.74 17.06 -11.09
C VAL A 128 11.07 15.96 -12.09
N SER A 129 11.46 16.36 -13.30
CA SER A 129 12.03 15.45 -14.31
C SER A 129 13.33 14.86 -13.76
N THR A 130 13.27 13.67 -13.19
CA THR A 130 14.46 12.89 -12.88
C THR A 130 15.01 12.35 -14.21
N ASN A 131 15.94 13.08 -14.85
CA ASN A 131 16.73 12.59 -15.99
C ASN A 131 17.59 11.35 -15.65
N THR A 132 17.41 10.80 -14.46
CA THR A 132 18.11 9.63 -13.96
C THR A 132 17.04 8.70 -13.41
N ILE A 133 16.63 7.73 -14.23
CA ILE A 133 16.17 6.45 -13.72
C ILE A 133 17.39 5.86 -13.02
N ASN A 134 17.64 6.29 -11.78
CA ASN A 134 18.56 5.60 -10.90
C ASN A 134 17.85 4.28 -10.60
N GLN A 135 18.03 3.28 -11.47
CA GLN A 135 17.78 1.90 -11.08
C GLN A 135 18.63 1.70 -9.83
N GLU A 136 17.98 1.70 -8.67
CA GLU A 136 18.63 1.42 -7.40
C GLU A 136 19.37 0.10 -7.59
N GLN A 137 20.70 0.17 -7.64
CA GLN A 137 21.53 -1.00 -7.84
C GLN A 137 21.23 -1.97 -6.70
N TYR A 138 20.99 -3.24 -7.03
CA TYR A 138 20.83 -4.24 -6.00
C TYR A 138 22.05 -4.26 -5.07
N SER A 139 21.82 -4.56 -3.80
CA SER A 139 22.93 -4.65 -2.85
C SER A 139 23.97 -5.68 -3.30
N ALA A 140 25.22 -5.51 -2.85
CA ALA A 140 26.30 -6.41 -3.20
C ALA A 140 26.00 -7.87 -2.82
N GLU A 141 25.22 -8.10 -1.76
CA GLU A 141 24.78 -9.42 -1.33
C GLU A 141 23.79 -10.04 -2.32
N ILE A 142 22.79 -9.29 -2.78
CA ILE A 142 21.84 -9.75 -3.80
C ILE A 142 22.59 -10.13 -5.08
N MET A 143 23.48 -9.25 -5.55
CA MET A 143 24.26 -9.49 -6.77
C MET A 143 25.12 -10.76 -6.66
N LYS A 144 25.79 -10.98 -5.52
CA LYS A 144 26.58 -12.20 -5.27
C LYS A 144 25.72 -13.46 -5.34
N GLY A 145 24.56 -13.47 -4.66
CA GLY A 145 23.65 -14.62 -4.65
C GLY A 145 23.14 -14.96 -6.06
N VAL A 146 22.74 -13.94 -6.83
CA VAL A 146 22.28 -14.11 -8.21
C VAL A 146 23.39 -14.65 -9.11
N ARG A 147 24.59 -14.05 -9.09
CA ARG A 147 25.75 -14.50 -9.88
C ARG A 147 26.09 -15.97 -9.60
N LYS A 148 26.09 -16.36 -8.32
CA LYS A 148 26.33 -17.75 -7.91
C LYS A 148 25.32 -18.70 -8.53
N SER A 149 24.03 -18.35 -8.51
CA SER A 149 22.98 -19.18 -9.13
C SER A 149 23.11 -19.31 -10.65
N LEU A 150 23.71 -18.32 -11.30
CA LEU A 150 23.99 -18.30 -12.74
C LEU A 150 25.29 -19.03 -13.10
N GLY A 151 26.01 -19.60 -12.12
CA GLY A 151 27.31 -20.25 -12.34
C GLY A 151 28.45 -19.27 -12.60
N ILE A 152 28.26 -18.00 -12.25
CA ILE A 152 29.25 -16.92 -12.40
C ILE A 152 29.99 -16.75 -11.08
N LYS A 153 31.28 -16.39 -11.16
CA LYS A 153 32.07 -16.03 -9.98
C LYS A 153 31.42 -14.86 -9.23
N GLU A 154 31.25 -14.97 -7.91
CA GLU A 154 30.48 -14.03 -7.08
C GLU A 154 30.96 -12.57 -7.16
N ASP A 155 32.25 -12.36 -7.38
CA ASP A 155 32.93 -11.07 -7.51
C ASP A 155 33.04 -10.56 -8.96
N SER A 156 32.55 -11.32 -9.93
CA SER A 156 32.51 -10.88 -11.34
C SER A 156 31.37 -9.88 -11.55
N THR A 157 31.63 -8.82 -12.30
CA THR A 157 30.61 -7.84 -12.72
C THR A 157 30.13 -8.04 -14.17
N SER A 158 30.59 -9.11 -14.83
CA SER A 158 30.41 -9.34 -16.27
C SER A 158 28.96 -9.45 -16.74
N MET A 159 28.02 -9.74 -15.84
CA MET A 159 26.59 -9.88 -16.14
C MET A 159 25.72 -8.91 -15.34
N ASP A 160 26.31 -7.87 -14.73
CA ASP A 160 25.56 -6.96 -13.87
C ASP A 160 24.45 -6.23 -14.63
N GLU A 161 24.73 -5.72 -15.82
CA GLU A 161 23.73 -5.08 -16.68
C GLU A 161 22.58 -6.04 -17.02
N GLN A 162 22.89 -7.31 -17.30
CA GLN A 162 21.88 -8.32 -17.61
C GLN A 162 21.03 -8.65 -16.37
N ILE A 163 21.66 -8.78 -15.19
CA ILE A 163 20.96 -8.98 -13.91
C ILE A 163 20.02 -7.81 -13.62
N MET A 164 20.47 -6.57 -13.83
CA MET A 164 19.66 -5.36 -13.62
C MET A 164 18.50 -5.22 -14.63
N ALA A 165 18.62 -5.85 -15.80
CA ALA A 165 17.57 -5.89 -16.82
C ALA A 165 16.55 -7.02 -16.60
N MET A 166 16.82 -7.99 -15.70
CA MET A 166 15.89 -9.06 -15.40
C MET A 166 14.66 -8.53 -14.63
N PRO A 167 13.49 -9.18 -14.79
CA PRO A 167 12.38 -8.96 -13.88
C PRO A 167 12.81 -9.21 -12.43
N LYS A 168 12.35 -8.36 -11.50
CA LYS A 168 12.64 -8.46 -10.06
C LYS A 168 12.30 -9.85 -9.49
N ALA A 169 11.21 -10.46 -9.97
CA ALA A 169 10.85 -11.85 -9.67
C ALA A 169 11.94 -12.87 -10.01
N LYS A 170 12.60 -12.70 -11.17
CA LYS A 170 13.69 -13.59 -11.59
C LYS A 170 14.94 -13.37 -10.76
N VAL A 171 15.29 -12.12 -10.46
CA VAL A 171 16.39 -11.78 -9.55
C VAL A 171 16.16 -12.42 -8.18
N PHE A 172 14.94 -12.35 -7.67
CA PHE A 172 14.54 -12.96 -6.40
C PHE A 172 14.69 -14.48 -6.40
N GLU A 173 14.20 -15.16 -7.46
CA GLU A 173 14.37 -16.62 -7.60
C GLU A 173 15.85 -17.02 -7.66
N HIS A 174 16.64 -16.32 -8.48
CA HIS A 174 18.07 -16.55 -8.61
C HIS A 174 18.81 -16.36 -7.29
N TYR A 175 18.49 -15.30 -6.54
CA TYR A 175 19.07 -15.07 -5.23
C TYR A 175 18.90 -16.29 -4.30
N PHE A 176 17.65 -16.73 -4.09
CA PHE A 176 17.38 -17.85 -3.17
C PHE A 176 17.91 -19.19 -3.68
N ASN A 177 17.93 -19.40 -4.99
CA ASN A 177 18.52 -20.60 -5.58
C ASN A 177 20.06 -20.62 -5.43
N GLY A 178 20.71 -19.44 -5.39
CA GLY A 178 22.15 -19.31 -5.20
C GLY A 178 22.60 -19.38 -3.73
N THR A 179 21.74 -19.02 -2.78
CA THR A 179 22.13 -18.91 -1.37
C THR A 179 21.86 -20.14 -0.52
N ALA A 180 20.95 -21.05 -0.89
CA ALA A 180 20.76 -22.40 -0.30
C ALA A 180 21.04 -22.56 1.22
N ASN A 181 20.66 -21.58 2.06
CA ASN A 181 21.08 -21.51 3.46
C ASN A 181 19.92 -21.34 4.47
N GLU A 182 20.15 -21.77 5.70
CA GLU A 182 19.18 -22.00 6.78
C GLU A 182 18.43 -20.77 7.33
N LYS A 183 18.64 -19.55 6.81
CA LYS A 183 18.17 -18.26 7.39
C LYS A 183 17.06 -17.55 6.60
N TYR A 184 16.35 -18.26 5.73
CA TYR A 184 15.30 -17.71 4.86
C TYR A 184 14.26 -16.79 5.51
N ALA A 185 13.83 -17.02 6.76
CA ALA A 185 12.78 -16.20 7.39
C ALA A 185 13.23 -14.76 7.66
N GLN A 186 14.45 -14.60 8.17
CA GLN A 186 15.02 -13.29 8.46
C GLN A 186 15.49 -12.62 7.17
N GLU A 187 16.09 -13.42 6.29
CA GLU A 187 16.63 -12.98 5.00
C GLU A 187 15.53 -12.57 4.00
N ALA A 188 14.37 -13.23 4.00
CA ALA A 188 13.26 -12.88 3.12
C ALA A 188 12.81 -11.43 3.26
N LYS A 189 12.74 -10.91 4.49
CA LYS A 189 12.32 -9.52 4.73
C LYS A 189 13.30 -8.53 4.11
N GLU A 190 14.59 -8.77 4.30
CA GLU A 190 15.67 -7.93 3.79
C GLU A 190 15.78 -8.02 2.26
N VAL A 191 15.67 -9.22 1.70
CA VAL A 191 15.71 -9.45 0.25
C VAL A 191 14.51 -8.82 -0.44
N ILE A 192 13.30 -8.94 0.14
CA ILE A 192 12.10 -8.29 -0.40
C ILE A 192 12.25 -6.77 -0.38
N LEU A 193 12.77 -6.21 0.72
CA LEU A 193 13.07 -4.78 0.80
C LEU A 193 14.08 -4.36 -0.27
N ASN A 194 15.19 -5.07 -0.42
CA ASN A 194 16.25 -4.71 -1.37
C ASN A 194 15.82 -4.87 -2.84
N ILE A 195 15.01 -5.88 -3.16
CA ILE A 195 14.62 -6.16 -4.55
C ILE A 195 13.37 -5.36 -4.94
N TYR A 196 12.37 -5.28 -4.07
CA TYR A 196 11.06 -4.67 -4.39
C TYR A 196 10.83 -3.31 -3.73
N GLY A 197 11.63 -2.92 -2.74
CA GLY A 197 11.40 -1.71 -1.94
C GLY A 197 10.24 -1.85 -0.95
N ILE A 198 9.84 -3.09 -0.60
CA ILE A 198 8.70 -3.35 0.27
C ILE A 198 9.19 -3.73 1.67
N ASN A 199 8.85 -2.91 2.67
CA ASN A 199 9.23 -3.13 4.05
C ASN A 199 8.17 -3.93 4.82
N LEU A 200 8.21 -5.27 4.71
CA LEU A 200 7.24 -6.16 5.39
C LEU A 200 7.20 -5.98 6.91
N GLN A 201 8.31 -5.57 7.53
CA GLN A 201 8.39 -5.30 8.97
C GLN A 201 7.54 -4.07 9.33
N GLN A 202 7.75 -2.94 8.63
CA GLN A 202 6.99 -1.71 8.88
C GLN A 202 5.51 -1.92 8.58
N ILE A 203 5.18 -2.56 7.46
CA ILE A 203 3.78 -2.73 7.04
C ILE A 203 3.01 -3.65 7.98
N SER A 204 3.67 -4.63 8.61
CA SER A 204 3.01 -5.52 9.57
C SER A 204 2.38 -4.80 10.77
N GLY A 205 2.87 -3.60 11.10
CA GLY A 205 2.33 -2.76 12.17
C GLY A 205 1.22 -1.80 11.73
N LEU A 206 0.97 -1.67 10.42
CA LEU A 206 0.05 -0.65 9.86
C LEU A 206 -1.39 -1.16 9.71
N LYS A 207 -1.63 -2.45 9.96
CA LYS A 207 -2.96 -3.04 9.93
C LYS A 207 -3.87 -2.35 10.96
N ASN A 208 -5.10 -2.03 10.55
CA ASN A 208 -6.12 -1.38 11.37
C ASN A 208 -5.66 -0.04 11.97
N MET A 209 -4.76 0.68 11.27
CA MET A 209 -4.40 2.05 11.65
C MET A 209 -5.29 3.10 10.97
N GLY A 210 -6.20 2.70 10.07
CA GLY A 210 -7.03 3.64 9.31
C GLY A 210 -6.24 4.43 8.27
N ILE A 211 -5.13 3.89 7.77
CA ILE A 211 -4.25 4.55 6.80
C ILE A 211 -3.95 3.57 5.66
N SER A 212 -4.35 3.94 4.45
CA SER A 212 -3.87 3.30 3.24
C SER A 212 -2.54 3.90 2.81
N ILE A 213 -1.65 3.06 2.29
CA ILE A 213 -0.34 3.47 1.78
C ILE A 213 -0.19 2.93 0.38
N ALA A 214 0.01 3.82 -0.57
CA ALA A 214 0.48 3.49 -1.91
C ALA A 214 1.94 3.91 -2.06
N SER A 215 2.75 3.04 -2.65
CA SER A 215 4.13 3.34 -3.00
C SER A 215 4.42 2.72 -4.35
N LYS A 216 5.15 3.44 -5.20
CA LYS A 216 5.48 2.95 -6.54
C LYS A 216 4.28 2.48 -7.34
N GLY A 217 3.16 3.22 -7.24
CA GLY A 217 1.93 2.95 -7.99
C GLY A 217 1.19 1.66 -7.60
N ILE A 218 1.55 1.03 -6.48
CA ILE A 218 0.87 -0.15 -5.93
C ILE A 218 0.39 0.12 -4.51
N TRP A 219 -0.73 -0.50 -4.13
CA TRP A 219 -1.15 -0.54 -2.74
C TRP A 219 -0.20 -1.38 -1.91
N ILE A 220 0.37 -0.75 -0.89
CA ILE A 220 1.14 -1.39 0.17
C ILE A 220 0.19 -1.80 1.28
N THR A 221 -0.69 -0.92 1.74
CA THR A 221 -1.81 -1.31 2.60
C THR A 221 -3.03 -0.55 2.14
N HIS A 222 -4.17 -1.22 2.10
CA HIS A 222 -5.41 -0.59 1.72
C HIS A 222 -6.60 -1.30 2.36
N SER A 223 -7.56 -0.52 2.81
CA SER A 223 -8.88 -0.96 3.25
C SER A 223 -9.89 0.08 2.78
N GLU A 224 -11.07 -0.38 2.36
CA GLU A 224 -12.19 0.49 2.02
C GLU A 224 -12.61 1.41 3.19
N THR A 225 -12.24 1.04 4.42
CA THR A 225 -12.55 1.80 5.64
C THR A 225 -11.35 2.53 6.23
N ASP A 226 -10.22 2.59 5.51
CA ASP A 226 -9.14 3.50 5.91
C ASP A 226 -9.60 4.95 5.79
N LEU A 227 -9.03 5.83 6.60
CA LEU A 227 -9.44 7.23 6.72
C LEU A 227 -8.59 8.15 5.84
N PHE A 228 -7.31 7.84 5.71
CA PHE A 228 -6.37 8.66 4.95
C PHE A 228 -5.50 7.79 4.04
N VAL A 229 -5.05 8.38 2.94
CA VAL A 229 -4.09 7.78 2.02
C VAL A 229 -2.77 8.54 2.08
N ILE A 230 -1.66 7.81 2.19
CA ILE A 230 -0.32 8.29 1.87
C ILE A 230 0.09 7.66 0.54
N HIS A 231 0.49 8.46 -0.43
CA HIS A 231 0.85 7.98 -1.76
C HIS A 231 2.20 8.57 -2.18
N SER A 232 3.24 7.73 -2.27
CA SER A 232 4.56 8.11 -2.79
C SER A 232 4.65 7.97 -4.31
N THR A 233 5.41 8.84 -4.96
CA THR A 233 5.72 8.72 -6.39
C THR A 233 6.54 7.45 -6.69
N THR A 234 6.65 7.07 -7.97
CA THR A 234 7.36 5.84 -8.38
C THR A 234 8.87 5.87 -8.17
N ASP A 235 9.45 7.06 -8.24
CA ASP A 235 10.83 7.38 -7.93
C ASP A 235 11.04 7.79 -6.45
N ASP A 236 10.00 7.68 -5.62
CA ASP A 236 9.99 8.02 -4.21
C ASP A 236 10.41 9.48 -3.89
N VAL A 237 10.45 10.38 -4.88
CA VAL A 237 10.84 11.79 -4.67
C VAL A 237 9.70 12.66 -4.14
N GLY A 238 8.45 12.22 -4.31
CA GLY A 238 7.25 12.94 -3.88
C GLY A 238 6.32 12.09 -3.02
N VAL A 239 5.54 12.76 -2.17
CA VAL A 239 4.52 12.14 -1.31
C VAL A 239 3.28 13.02 -1.30
N LYS A 240 2.11 12.45 -1.58
CA LYS A 240 0.81 13.11 -1.39
C LYS A 240 0.00 12.46 -0.28
N ILE A 241 -0.82 13.26 0.40
CA ILE A 241 -1.69 12.84 1.50
C ILE A 241 -3.09 13.41 1.28
N TYR A 242 -4.10 12.56 1.40
CA TYR A 242 -5.50 12.95 1.21
C TYR A 242 -6.47 12.06 2.01
N PRO A 243 -7.65 12.57 2.39
CA PRO A 243 -8.70 11.75 3.00
C PRO A 243 -9.38 10.82 1.98
N THR A 244 -9.78 9.63 2.43
CA THR A 244 -10.53 8.66 1.64
C THR A 244 -12.00 9.05 1.49
N GLU A 245 -12.72 8.37 0.59
CA GLU A 245 -14.19 8.50 0.49
C GLU A 245 -14.91 8.03 1.76
N TYR A 246 -14.39 7.01 2.45
CA TYR A 246 -14.94 6.57 3.73
C TYR A 246 -14.82 7.65 4.81
N PHE A 247 -13.68 8.34 4.92
CA PHE A 247 -13.55 9.47 5.84
C PHE A 247 -14.52 10.59 5.49
N LYS A 248 -14.61 10.96 4.20
CA LYS A 248 -15.52 12.01 3.72
C LYS A 248 -16.98 11.72 4.06
N SER A 249 -17.44 10.51 3.77
CA SER A 249 -18.82 10.09 4.05
C SER A 249 -19.11 9.97 5.54
N SER A 250 -18.11 9.56 6.35
CA SER A 250 -18.27 9.41 7.80
C SER A 250 -18.24 10.73 8.58
N THR A 251 -17.51 11.73 8.07
CA THR A 251 -17.27 13.00 8.80
C THR A 251 -17.91 14.22 8.13
N GLY A 252 -18.30 14.12 6.87
CA GLY A 252 -18.80 15.23 6.06
C GLY A 252 -17.72 16.20 5.56
N THR A 253 -16.43 15.92 5.77
CA THR A 253 -15.32 16.80 5.34
C THR A 253 -14.38 16.11 4.35
N SER A 254 -13.96 16.86 3.32
CA SER A 254 -12.93 16.47 2.35
C SER A 254 -11.54 16.97 2.69
N ASN A 255 -11.38 17.65 3.83
CA ASN A 255 -10.10 18.19 4.28
C ASN A 255 -9.42 17.25 5.28
N LEU A 256 -8.08 17.24 5.26
CA LEU A 256 -7.30 16.70 6.37
C LEU A 256 -7.60 17.48 7.66
N PRO A 257 -7.55 16.83 8.84
CA PRO A 257 -7.69 17.49 10.13
C PRO A 257 -6.66 18.63 10.31
N ASN A 258 -7.04 19.68 11.04
CA ASN A 258 -6.21 20.88 11.18
C ASN A 258 -4.84 20.59 11.80
N ASP A 259 -4.79 19.70 12.79
CA ASP A 259 -3.56 19.36 13.48
C ASP A 259 -2.60 18.60 12.57
N VAL A 260 -3.12 17.64 11.81
CA VAL A 260 -2.36 16.97 10.73
C VAL A 260 -1.84 18.00 9.72
N LYS A 261 -2.69 18.91 9.23
CA LYS A 261 -2.28 19.94 8.26
C LYS A 261 -1.14 20.81 8.79
N ASN A 262 -1.21 21.22 10.05
CA ASN A 262 -0.18 22.05 10.66
C ASN A 262 1.15 21.30 10.77
N GLN A 263 1.11 20.05 11.25
CA GLN A 263 2.30 19.20 11.39
C GLN A 263 2.98 18.91 10.03
N ILE A 264 2.22 18.58 8.99
CA ILE A 264 2.81 18.28 7.68
C ILE A 264 3.30 19.55 6.97
N LYS A 265 2.68 20.72 7.21
CA LYS A 265 3.20 22.00 6.69
C LYS A 265 4.57 22.33 7.25
N GLU A 266 4.84 22.03 8.52
CA GLU A 266 6.18 22.18 9.13
C GLU A 266 7.21 21.26 8.48
N LEU A 267 6.78 20.12 7.92
CA LEU A 267 7.62 19.22 7.12
C LEU A 267 7.79 19.68 5.66
N GLY A 268 7.13 20.76 5.25
CA GLY A 268 7.22 21.32 3.90
C GLY A 268 6.12 20.88 2.95
N PHE A 269 5.06 20.20 3.41
CA PHE A 269 3.89 19.92 2.57
C PHE A 269 3.11 21.21 2.27
N SER A 270 2.58 21.29 1.06
CA SER A 270 1.67 22.34 0.64
C SER A 270 0.42 21.74 0.01
N TYR A 271 -0.73 22.41 0.11
CA TYR A 271 -1.92 21.95 -0.58
C TYR A 271 -1.82 22.33 -2.06
N ASP A 272 -2.01 21.35 -2.92
CA ASP A 272 -1.94 21.52 -4.36
C ASP A 272 -3.33 21.33 -4.96
N ASN A 273 -3.89 22.43 -5.45
CA ASN A 273 -5.24 22.47 -6.01
C ASN A 273 -5.37 21.64 -7.30
N GLN A 274 -4.28 21.40 -8.04
CA GLN A 274 -4.35 20.64 -9.29
C GLN A 274 -4.55 19.14 -9.02
N ILE A 275 -3.96 18.63 -7.94
CA ILE A 275 -4.08 17.22 -7.54
C ILE A 275 -5.12 17.00 -6.43
N GLY A 276 -5.62 18.08 -5.81
CA GLY A 276 -6.61 18.04 -4.73
C GLY A 276 -6.09 17.46 -3.41
N ALA A 277 -4.78 17.54 -3.14
CA ALA A 277 -4.13 16.86 -2.02
C ALA A 277 -2.99 17.69 -1.41
N TYR A 278 -2.59 17.34 -0.19
CA TYR A 278 -1.34 17.85 0.38
C TYR A 278 -0.17 17.12 -0.26
N TYR A 279 0.79 17.85 -0.82
CA TYR A 279 1.93 17.31 -1.54
C TYR A 279 3.25 17.86 -1.01
N TYR A 280 4.23 16.97 -0.96
CA TYR A 280 5.63 17.29 -0.76
C TYR A 280 6.44 16.65 -1.89
N GLU A 281 7.41 17.40 -2.40
CA GLU A 281 8.39 16.91 -3.34
C GLU A 281 9.77 17.29 -2.83
N ASN A 282 10.71 16.34 -2.84
CA ASN A 282 12.06 16.60 -2.41
C ASN A 282 12.71 17.58 -3.42
N PRO A 283 13.10 18.79 -2.99
CA PRO A 283 13.62 19.81 -3.89
C PRO A 283 14.96 19.42 -4.54
N LYS A 284 15.63 18.39 -4.02
CA LYS A 284 16.86 17.85 -4.59
C LYS A 284 16.62 16.78 -5.66
N GLY A 285 15.37 16.38 -5.91
CA GLY A 285 15.02 15.30 -6.83
C GLY A 285 15.56 13.93 -6.41
N VAL A 286 15.77 13.73 -5.10
CA VAL A 286 16.21 12.44 -4.53
C VAL A 286 15.09 11.84 -3.69
N SER A 287 15.12 10.52 -3.52
CA SER A 287 14.14 9.79 -2.73
C SER A 287 13.92 10.42 -1.34
N VAL A 288 12.65 10.53 -0.94
CA VAL A 288 12.22 11.05 0.35
C VAL A 288 12.65 10.05 1.43
N PRO A 289 13.47 10.45 2.42
CA PRO A 289 13.97 9.54 3.43
C PRO A 289 12.86 8.87 4.25
N ASP A 290 13.05 7.61 4.62
CA ASP A 290 12.09 6.86 5.44
C ASP A 290 11.77 7.54 6.77
N GLN A 291 12.76 8.19 7.41
CA GLN A 291 12.52 8.95 8.64
C GLN A 291 11.53 10.10 8.43
N PHE A 292 11.53 10.73 7.25
CA PHE A 292 10.56 11.76 6.89
C PHE A 292 9.17 11.16 6.72
N LYS A 293 9.05 10.08 5.95
CA LYS A 293 7.78 9.34 5.75
C LYS A 293 7.21 8.83 7.09
N GLY A 294 8.07 8.37 8.00
CA GLY A 294 7.70 7.93 9.33
C GLY A 294 7.08 9.02 10.20
N LYS A 295 7.56 10.27 10.10
CA LYS A 295 6.95 11.41 10.79
C LYS A 295 5.53 11.69 10.30
N VAL A 296 5.32 11.63 8.98
CA VAL A 296 4.00 11.81 8.36
C VAL A 296 3.02 10.74 8.83
N VAL A 297 3.44 9.47 8.79
CA VAL A 297 2.64 8.34 9.29
C VAL A 297 2.28 8.54 10.75
N GLN A 298 3.25 8.94 11.59
CA GLN A 298 3.01 9.15 13.02
C GLN A 298 2.02 10.29 13.29
N SER A 299 2.07 11.38 12.53
CA SER A 299 1.10 12.47 12.62
C SER A 299 -0.33 11.99 12.39
N LEU A 300 -0.55 11.19 11.35
CA LEU A 300 -1.87 10.62 11.06
C LEU A 300 -2.31 9.62 12.14
N ILE A 301 -1.43 8.72 12.58
CA ILE A 301 -1.76 7.73 13.62
C ILE A 301 -2.17 8.44 14.92
N THR A 302 -1.46 9.50 15.31
CA THR A 302 -1.78 10.26 16.53
C THR A 302 -3.17 10.87 16.42
N GLU A 303 -3.47 11.53 15.30
CA GLU A 303 -4.78 12.13 15.03
C GLU A 303 -5.91 11.11 15.03
N ILE A 304 -5.70 9.96 14.37
CA ILE A 304 -6.70 8.89 14.31
C ILE A 304 -6.98 8.39 15.72
N LYS A 305 -5.95 8.18 16.54
CA LYS A 305 -6.12 7.70 17.92
C LYS A 305 -6.81 8.71 18.82
N SER A 306 -6.60 10.01 18.62
CA SER A 306 -7.22 11.04 19.45
C SER A 306 -8.66 11.34 19.05
N GLU A 307 -8.92 11.52 17.75
CA GLU A 307 -10.19 12.10 17.27
C GLU A 307 -11.04 11.12 16.46
N TYR A 308 -10.48 10.06 15.86
CA TYR A 308 -11.18 9.20 14.90
C TYR A 308 -11.14 7.71 15.22
N ALA A 309 -10.76 7.33 16.45
CA ALA A 309 -10.58 5.93 16.83
C ALA A 309 -11.88 5.13 16.66
N TYR A 310 -13.04 5.77 16.79
CA TYR A 310 -14.36 5.17 16.61
C TYR A 310 -14.72 4.84 15.14
N LEU A 311 -13.96 5.36 14.17
CA LEU A 311 -14.17 5.08 12.74
C LEU A 311 -13.31 3.93 12.22
N VAL A 312 -12.27 3.54 12.97
CA VAL A 312 -11.37 2.44 12.61
C VAL A 312 -12.02 1.10 12.93
N LYS A 313 -12.04 0.18 11.96
CA LYS A 313 -12.66 -1.15 12.07
C LYS A 313 -11.61 -2.27 12.17
#